data_AF-A0A0B8QBS8-F1
#
_entry.id   AF-A0A0B8QBS8-F1
#
_cell.length_a   1.000
_cell.length_b   1.000
_cell.length_c   1.000
_cell.angle_alpha   90.00
_cell.angle_beta   90.00
_cell.angle_gamma   90.00
#
_symmetry.space_group_name_H-M   'P 1'
#
loop_
_entity.id
_entity.type
_entity.pdbx_description
1 polymer ?
#
loop_
_entity_poly.entity_id
_entity_poly.type
_entity_poly.pdbx_seq_one_letter_code
_entity_poly.pdbx_strand_id
1 'polypeptide(L)' 'MMQKRKVGCLPVISNQTLVGIITDSDFVAVAINLLELQEEVEPMAVEE' A
#
# COMPACT_ATOMS: atom_id res chain seq x y z
N MET A 1 4.67 -1.49 -11.68
CA MET A 1 6.13 -1.42 -11.89
C MET A 1 6.84 -2.66 -11.35
N MET A 2 6.76 -2.94 -10.04
CA MET A 2 7.41 -4.11 -9.38
C MET A 2 6.95 -5.45 -9.95
N GLN A 3 5.63 -5.70 -10.00
CA GLN A 3 5.04 -6.92 -10.57
C GLN A 3 5.44 -7.15 -12.05
N LYS A 4 5.36 -6.11 -12.89
CA LYS A 4 5.73 -6.19 -14.32
C LYS A 4 7.18 -6.62 -14.55
N ARG A 5 8.07 -6.27 -13.62
CA ARG A 5 9.50 -6.62 -13.68
C ARG A 5 9.89 -7.80 -12.79
N LYS A 6 8.92 -8.45 -12.13
CA LYS A 6 9.13 -9.54 -11.15
C LYS A 6 10.15 -9.18 -10.06
N VAL A 7 10.08 -7.93 -9.57
CA VAL A 7 10.95 -7.43 -8.50
C VAL A 7 10.20 -7.56 -7.18
N GLY A 8 10.69 -8.41 -6.26
CA GLY A 8 10.08 -8.65 -4.95
C GLY A 8 10.50 -7.69 -3.83
N CYS A 9 11.48 -6.81 -4.10
CA CYS A 9 11.88 -5.77 -3.16
C CYS A 9 12.36 -4.48 -3.87
N LEU A 10 12.03 -3.33 -3.29
CA LEU A 10 12.38 -2.00 -3.78
C LEU A 10 13.05 -1.20 -2.66
N PRO A 11 14.37 -0.94 -2.73
CA PRO A 11 15.06 -0.12 -1.75
C PRO A 11 14.60 1.34 -1.84
N VAL A 12 14.42 1.98 -0.68
CA VAL A 12 14.04 3.39 -0.55
C VAL A 12 15.29 4.19 -0.20
N ILE A 13 15.66 5.10 -1.08
CA ILE A 13 16.86 5.95 -0.93
C ILE A 13 16.41 7.40 -0.68
N SER A 14 16.99 8.04 0.33
CA SER A 14 16.81 9.47 0.60
C SER A 14 18.18 10.11 0.86
N ASN A 15 18.45 11.26 0.23
CA ASN A 15 19.74 11.94 0.34
C ASN A 15 20.94 11.00 0.09
N GLN A 16 20.85 10.16 -0.95
CA GLN A 16 21.87 9.16 -1.30
C GLN A 16 22.10 8.07 -0.22
N THR A 17 21.24 7.98 0.78
CA THR A 17 21.33 7.03 1.88
C THR A 17 20.16 6.04 1.80
N LEU A 18 20.44 4.75 2.02
CA LEU A 18 19.40 3.73 2.15
C LEU A 18 18.62 3.98 3.45
N VAL A 19 17.33 4.27 3.33
CA VAL A 19 16.45 4.58 4.47
C VAL A 19 15.36 3.53 4.69
N GLY A 20 15.20 2.58 3.77
CA GLY A 20 14.21 1.53 3.92
C GLY A 20 14.15 0.57 2.74
N ILE A 21 13.21 -0.36 2.82
CA ILE A 21 12.92 -1.34 1.77
C ILE A 21 11.41 -1.56 1.73
N ILE A 22 10.86 -1.70 0.53
CA ILE A 22 9.49 -2.13 0.30
C ILE A 22 9.55 -3.55 -0.27
N THR A 23 8.76 -4.45 0.28
CA THR A 23 8.69 -5.88 -0.07
C THR A 23 7.27 -6.27 -0.45
N ASP A 24 7.10 -7.48 -0.97
CA ASP A 24 5.77 -8.01 -1.29
C ASP A 24 4.83 -8.06 -0.06
N SER A 25 5.37 -8.28 1.15
CA SER A 25 4.58 -8.28 2.40
C SER A 25 4.04 -6.90 2.76
N ASP A 26 4.77 -5.82 2.44
CA ASP A 26 4.31 -4.45 2.71
C ASP A 26 3.05 -4.11 1.89
N PHE A 27 2.94 -4.67 0.66
CA PHE A 27 1.72 -4.50 -0.15
C PHE A 27 0.49 -5.14 0.47
N VAL A 28 0.65 -6.25 1.21
CA VAL A 28 -0.48 -6.87 1.93
C VAL A 28 -0.96 -5.93 3.03
N ALA A 29 -0.05 -5.36 3.82
CA ALA A 29 -0.39 -4.41 4.87
C ALA A 29 -1.06 -3.14 4.31
N VAL A 30 -0.53 -2.59 3.21
CA VAL A 30 -1.13 -1.42 2.55
C VAL A 30 -2.52 -1.74 2.01
N ALA A 31 -2.71 -2.92 1.40
CA ALA A 31 -4.02 -3.30 0.88
C ALA A 31 -5.08 -3.40 1.98
N ILE A 32 -4.74 -3.98 3.14
CA ILE A 32 -5.64 -4.04 4.30
C ILE A 32 -6.05 -2.64 4.73
N ASN A 33 -5.07 -1.76 4.98
CA ASN A 33 -5.35 -0.38 5.41
C ASN A 33 -6.21 0.38 4.40
N LEU A 34 -5.99 0.17 3.10
CA LEU A 34 -6.78 0.83 2.07
C LEU A 34 -8.23 0.33 2.03
N LEU A 35 -8.46 -0.97 2.27
CA LEU A 35 -9.80 -1.54 2.33
C LEU A 35 -10.58 -1.03 3.55
N GLU A 36 -9.93 -0.98 4.72
CA GLU A 36 -10.51 -0.42 5.94
C GLU A 36 -10.92 1.05 5.74
N LEU A 37 -10.06 1.85 5.10
CA LEU A 37 -10.37 3.23 4.76
C LEU A 37 -11.56 3.37 3.82
N GLN A 38 -11.84 2.40 2.95
CA GLN A 38 -13.00 2.43 2.06
C GLN A 38 -14.31 2.13 2.79
N GLU A 39 -14.29 1.23 3.78
CA GLU A 39 -15.46 0.90 4.60
C GLU A 39 -15.91 2.08 5.46
N GLU A 40 -14.97 2.92 5.95
CA GLU A 40 -15.30 4.11 6.73
C GLU A 40 -15.97 5.24 5.91
N VAL A 41 -15.94 5.17 4.57
CA VAL A 41 -16.52 6.22 3.69
C VAL A 41 -17.90 5.87 3.15
N GLU A 42 -18.52 4.74 3.53
CA GLU A 42 -19.93 4.53 3.16
C GLU A 42 -20.81 5.55 3.89
N PRO A 43 -21.42 6.53 3.18
CA PRO A 43 -22.46 7.32 3.79
C PRO A 43 -23.63 6.37 4.04
N MET A 44 -24.17 6.38 5.27
CA MET A 44 -25.46 5.76 5.59
C MET A 44 -26.41 5.95 4.41
N ALA A 45 -26.77 4.84 3.74
CA ALA A 45 -27.80 4.86 2.72
C ALA A 45 -29.02 5.55 3.32
N VAL A 46 -29.46 6.63 2.67
CA VAL A 46 -30.63 7.41 3.06
C VAL A 46 -31.82 6.45 3.03
N GLU A 47 -32.43 6.21 4.19
CA GLU A 47 -33.66 5.44 4.32
C GLU A 47 -34.80 6.19 3.59
N GLU A 48 -35.46 5.54 2.62
CA GLU A 48 -36.78 5.93 2.10
C GLU A 48 -37.90 5.21 2.86
#